data_AF-A3MS65-F1
#
_entry.id   AF-A3MS65-F1
#
_cell.length_a   1.000
_cell.length_b   1.000
_cell.length_c   1.000
_cell.angle_alpha   90.00
_cell.angle_beta   90.00
_cell.angle_gamma   90.00
#
_symmetry.space_group_name_H-M   'P 1'
#
loop_
_entity.id
_entity.type
_entity.pdbx_description
1 polymer ?
#
loop_
_entity_poly.entity_id
_entity_poly.type
_entity_poly.pdbx_seq_one_letter_code
_entity_poly.pdbx_strand_id
1 'polypeptide(L)'
;MQRTLCLGPRCVYGPNSSSLFRCGKKALKPTVKGNKIVFWCTWLNDECIGAKCQYAYCEARAMTPEGYCTYKAGGEEEPKKDILAEVKKIEKEVERIQVHLKRRGLGDYL
;
A
#
# COMPACT_ATOMS: atom_id res chain seq x y z
N MET A 1 22.96 14.48 1.13
CA MET A 1 21.66 14.58 0.44
C MET A 1 20.55 14.39 1.46
N GLN A 2 19.80 15.44 1.83
CA GLN A 2 18.65 15.30 2.73
C GLN A 2 17.55 14.50 2.02
N ARG A 3 17.21 13.32 2.55
CA ARG A 3 16.13 12.48 2.02
C ARG A 3 14.80 12.95 2.60
N THR A 4 14.03 13.73 1.84
CA THR A 4 12.68 14.15 2.22
C THR A 4 11.66 13.04 1.98
N LEU A 5 10.73 12.87 2.92
CA LEU A 5 9.62 11.92 2.83
C LEU A 5 8.79 12.18 1.57
N CYS A 6 8.27 11.12 0.94
CA CYS A 6 7.50 11.26 -0.29
C CYS A 6 6.13 11.88 -0.02
N LEU A 7 6.01 13.18 -0.28
CA LEU A 7 4.77 13.96 -0.24
C LEU A 7 4.23 14.14 -1.66
N GLY A 8 3.67 13.06 -2.22
CA GLY A 8 3.23 13.05 -3.62
C GLY A 8 4.43 12.97 -4.57
N PRO A 9 4.44 13.70 -5.71
CA PRO A 9 5.53 13.63 -6.66
C PRO A 9 6.81 14.38 -6.22
N ARG A 10 6.84 14.97 -5.02
CA ARG A 10 8.11 15.32 -4.35
C ARG A 10 8.66 14.11 -3.61
N CYS A 11 9.10 13.13 -4.37
CA CYS A 11 9.70 11.89 -3.85
C CYS A 11 11.10 11.75 -4.45
N VAL A 12 12.02 11.09 -3.73
CA VAL A 12 13.42 10.94 -4.15
C VAL A 12 13.48 10.41 -5.59
N TYR A 13 14.15 11.21 -6.41
CA TYR A 13 14.18 11.16 -7.87
C TYR A 13 14.60 9.78 -8.41
N GLY A 14 13.84 9.26 -9.39
CA GLY A 14 14.34 8.19 -10.26
C GLY A 14 15.54 8.64 -11.10
N PRO A 15 16.18 7.74 -11.89
CA PRO A 15 17.38 8.05 -12.68
C PRO A 15 17.14 9.15 -13.73
N ASN A 16 15.87 9.53 -13.98
CA ASN A 16 15.48 10.58 -14.91
C ASN A 16 14.76 11.77 -14.23
N SER A 17 14.94 11.99 -12.92
CA SER A 17 14.28 13.06 -12.16
C SER A 17 12.74 13.05 -12.13
N SER A 18 12.12 11.91 -12.49
CA SER A 18 10.69 11.69 -12.39
C SER A 18 10.31 11.08 -11.04
N SER A 19 9.15 11.47 -10.50
CA SER A 19 8.62 10.83 -9.30
C SER A 19 8.06 9.45 -9.59
N LEU A 20 8.46 8.50 -8.76
CA LEU A 20 7.96 7.13 -8.74
C LEU A 20 6.71 6.97 -7.86
N PHE A 21 6.35 7.99 -7.10
CA PHE A 21 5.17 7.95 -6.24
C PHE A 21 3.88 7.96 -7.09
N ARG A 22 2.96 7.05 -6.76
CA ARG A 22 1.64 6.92 -7.38
C ARG A 22 0.56 6.71 -6.33
N CYS A 23 -0.65 7.18 -6.64
CA CYS A 23 -1.85 6.95 -5.84
C CYS A 23 -2.71 5.89 -6.52
N GLY A 24 -2.96 4.76 -5.85
CA GLY A 24 -3.77 3.65 -6.40
C GLY A 24 -5.21 4.05 -6.74
N LYS A 25 -5.77 5.04 -6.03
CA LYS A 25 -7.10 5.60 -6.30
C LYS A 25 -7.12 6.63 -7.43
N LYS A 26 -5.97 6.99 -8.02
CA LYS A 26 -5.84 8.07 -9.01
C LYS A 26 -6.49 9.40 -8.58
N ALA A 27 -6.54 9.64 -7.27
CA ALA A 27 -7.20 10.81 -6.67
C ALA A 27 -6.25 11.99 -6.43
N LEU A 28 -4.97 11.85 -6.75
CA LEU A 28 -3.97 12.89 -6.53
C LEU A 28 -3.97 13.89 -7.69
N LYS A 29 -4.18 15.18 -7.40
CA LYS A 29 -4.06 16.26 -8.39
C LYS A 29 -3.17 17.39 -7.87
N PRO A 30 -2.24 17.93 -8.68
CA PRO A 30 -1.59 19.19 -8.35
C PRO A 30 -2.63 20.31 -8.38
N THR A 31 -2.64 21.16 -7.37
CA THR A 31 -3.56 22.30 -7.25
C THR A 31 -2.80 23.49 -6.70
N VAL A 32 -3.15 24.69 -7.15
CA VAL A 32 -2.56 25.93 -6.65
C VAL A 32 -3.39 26.39 -5.46
N LYS A 33 -2.76 26.48 -4.28
CA LYS A 33 -3.34 27.15 -3.10
C LYS A 33 -2.46 28.35 -2.77
N GLY A 34 -3.00 29.55 -2.92
CA GLY A 34 -2.23 30.78 -2.79
C GLY A 34 -1.04 30.79 -3.77
N ASN A 35 0.18 30.97 -3.26
CA ASN A 35 1.41 31.00 -4.05
C ASN A 35 2.16 29.66 -4.11
N LYS A 36 1.54 28.54 -3.71
CA LYS A 36 2.22 27.23 -3.67
C LYS A 36 1.42 26.16 -4.42
N ILE A 37 2.14 25.31 -5.14
CA ILE A 37 1.60 24.06 -5.69
C ILE A 37 1.54 23.06 -4.55
N VAL A 38 0.33 22.59 -4.24
CA VAL A 38 0.04 21.52 -3.28
C VAL A 38 -0.51 20.30 -4.02
N PHE A 39 -0.34 19.12 -3.43
CA PHE A 39 -0.92 17.91 -3.97
C PHE A 39 -2.21 17.60 -3.22
N TRP A 40 -3.33 17.73 -3.92
CA TRP A 40 -4.67 17.57 -3.39
C TRP A 40 -5.21 16.16 -3.64
N CYS A 41 -5.81 15.55 -2.63
CA CYS A 41 -6.54 14.29 -2.73
C CYS A 41 -8.02 14.60 -3.02
N THR A 42 -8.48 14.38 -4.24
CA THR A 42 -9.87 14.64 -4.64
C THR A 42 -10.89 13.70 -3.98
N TRP A 43 -10.43 12.59 -3.39
CA TRP A 43 -11.31 11.63 -2.73
C TRP A 43 -11.67 12.04 -1.31
N LEU A 44 -10.69 12.48 -0.52
CA LEU A 44 -10.91 13.00 0.83
C LEU A 44 -11.17 14.52 0.84
N ASN A 45 -10.94 15.17 -0.30
CA ASN A 45 -10.95 16.62 -0.43
C ASN A 45 -10.01 17.31 0.58
N ASP A 46 -8.79 16.79 0.69
CA ASP A 46 -7.75 17.27 1.62
C ASP A 46 -6.35 17.17 1.01
N GLU A 47 -5.35 17.76 1.65
CA GLU A 47 -3.94 17.69 1.23
C GLU A 47 -3.40 16.26 1.34
N CYS A 48 -2.58 15.87 0.36
CA CYS A 48 -2.03 14.53 0.30
C CYS A 48 -1.01 14.29 1.42
N ILE A 49 -1.28 13.30 2.26
CA ILE A 49 -0.38 12.83 3.33
C ILE A 49 0.82 11.99 2.83
N GLY A 50 0.97 11.84 1.51
CA GLY A 50 2.11 11.17 0.89
C GLY A 50 2.19 9.67 1.21
N ALA A 51 3.39 9.20 1.53
CA ALA A 51 3.70 7.79 1.82
C ALA A 51 2.91 7.19 3.00
N LYS A 52 2.33 8.02 3.88
CA LYS A 52 1.46 7.57 4.98
C LYS A 52 0.08 7.10 4.50
N CYS A 53 -0.27 7.35 3.24
CA CYS A 53 -1.55 6.94 2.68
C CYS A 53 -1.56 5.42 2.39
N GLN A 54 -2.62 4.72 2.80
CA GLN A 54 -2.83 3.30 2.48
C GLN A 54 -2.87 2.98 0.97
N TYR A 55 -3.15 3.99 0.14
CA TYR A 55 -3.18 3.88 -1.32
C TYR A 55 -1.90 4.40 -2.00
N ALA A 56 -0.89 4.79 -1.22
CA ALA A 56 0.41 5.18 -1.75
C ALA A 56 1.19 3.94 -2.18
N TYR A 57 1.75 3.99 -3.38
CA TYR A 57 2.70 2.98 -3.83
C TYR A 57 3.77 3.60 -4.72
N CYS A 58 4.91 2.91 -4.83
CA CYS A 58 5.98 3.28 -5.74
C CYS A 58 5.89 2.44 -7.02
N GLU A 59 5.90 3.09 -8.17
CA GLU A 59 5.87 2.44 -9.49
C GLU A 59 7.08 1.51 -9.68
N ALA A 60 8.23 1.86 -9.10
CA ALA A 60 9.44 1.01 -9.05
C ALA A 60 9.36 -0.16 -8.04
N ARG A 61 8.15 -0.46 -7.54
CA ARG A 61 7.79 -1.64 -6.73
C ARG A 61 8.43 -1.77 -5.34
N ALA A 62 9.13 -0.75 -4.82
CA ALA A 62 9.55 -0.75 -3.42
C ALA A 62 9.35 0.62 -2.75
N MET A 63 8.29 0.74 -1.95
CA MET A 63 8.17 1.80 -0.95
C MET A 63 8.77 1.27 0.36
N THR A 64 9.74 1.98 0.93
CA THR A 64 10.32 1.61 2.23
C THR A 64 9.31 1.89 3.35
N PRO A 65 9.43 1.24 4.52
CA PRO A 65 8.64 1.56 5.70
C PRO A 65 8.75 3.03 6.12
N GLU A 66 9.92 3.63 5.85
CA GLU A 66 10.21 5.05 6.10
C GLU A 66 9.54 6.00 5.08
N GLY A 67 8.88 5.47 4.04
CA GLY A 67 8.13 6.27 3.07
C GLY A 67 8.95 6.83 1.91
N TYR A 68 10.02 6.14 1.51
CA TYR A 68 10.82 6.47 0.32
C TYR A 68 10.58 5.48 -0.81
N CYS A 69 10.57 5.95 -2.05
CA CYS A 69 10.62 5.05 -3.21
C CYS A 69 12.06 4.61 -3.48
N THR A 70 12.21 3.31 -3.73
CA THR A 70 13.48 2.68 -4.10
C THR A 70 13.26 1.79 -5.31
N TYR A 71 14.35 1.50 -6.02
CA TYR A 71 14.37 0.47 -7.06
C TYR A 71 14.61 -0.88 -6.39
N LYS A 72 13.73 -1.87 -6.61
CA LYS A 72 14.10 -3.25 -6.32
C LYS A 72 15.31 -3.60 -7.22
N ALA A 73 16.41 -4.03 -6.62
CA ALA A 73 17.47 -4.70 -7.38
C ALA A 73 16.81 -5.92 -8.05
N GLY A 74 16.94 -6.04 -9.38
CA GLY A 74 16.38 -7.18 -10.10
C GLY A 74 16.97 -8.47 -9.53
N GLY A 75 16.16 -9.27 -8.83
CA GLY A 75 16.63 -10.53 -8.23
C GLY A 75 15.84 -10.98 -7.00
N GLU A 76 15.21 -10.06 -6.26
CA GLU A 76 14.35 -10.45 -5.13
C GLU A 76 12.91 -10.60 -5.61
N GLU A 77 12.60 -11.76 -6.19
CA GLU A 77 11.23 -12.26 -6.16
C GLU A 77 10.82 -12.30 -4.68
N GLU A 78 9.80 -11.54 -4.28
CA GLU A 78 9.17 -11.81 -2.99
C GLU A 78 8.87 -13.31 -2.95
N PRO A 79 9.18 -14.02 -1.85
CA PRO A 79 8.87 -15.43 -1.77
C PRO A 79 7.38 -15.53 -2.11
N LYS A 80 7.08 -16.11 -3.28
CA LYS A 80 5.70 -16.31 -3.73
C LYS A 80 5.09 -17.18 -2.66
N LYS A 81 4.40 -16.55 -1.70
CA LYS A 81 3.65 -17.26 -0.67
C LYS A 81 2.69 -18.13 -1.45
N ASP A 82 2.86 -19.44 -1.33
CA ASP A 82 2.03 -20.39 -2.05
C ASP A 82 0.58 -20.17 -1.60
N ILE A 83 -0.19 -19.53 -2.46
CA ILE A 83 -1.57 -19.15 -2.18
C ILE A 83 -2.39 -20.40 -1.87
N LEU A 84 -2.09 -21.54 -2.51
CA LEU A 84 -2.77 -22.81 -2.20
C LEU A 84 -2.43 -23.29 -0.79
N ALA A 85 -1.18 -23.13 -0.35
CA ALA A 85 -0.77 -23.54 1.00
C ALA A 85 -1.45 -22.70 2.09
N GLU A 86 -1.61 -21.40 1.86
CA GLU A 86 -2.30 -20.51 2.81
C GLU A 86 -3.81 -20.77 2.85
N VAL A 87 -4.47 -20.95 1.69
CA VAL A 87 -5.88 -21.35 1.64
C VAL A 87 -6.11 -22.65 2.41
N LYS A 88 -5.25 -23.65 2.23
CA LYS A 88 -5.35 -24.93 2.94
C LYS A 88 -5.18 -24.82 4.46
N LYS A 89 -4.39 -23.85 4.94
CA LYS A 89 -4.28 -23.57 6.39
C LYS A 89 -5.57 -22.95 6.92
N ILE A 90 -6.10 -21.96 6.20
CA ILE A 90 -7.35 -21.28 6.56
C ILE A 90 -8.52 -22.27 6.59
N GLU A 91 -8.64 -23.14 5.60
CA GLU A 91 -9.67 -24.19 5.57
C GLU A 91 -9.62 -25.08 6.82
N LYS A 92 -8.43 -25.54 7.22
CA LYS A 92 -8.25 -26.34 8.44
C LYS A 92 -8.61 -25.58 9.72
N GLU A 93 -8.33 -24.29 9.77
CA GLU A 93 -8.70 -23.45 10.92
C GLU A 93 -10.22 -23.28 10.99
N VAL A 94 -10.87 -23.05 9.85
CA VAL A 94 -12.32 -22.96 9.74
C VAL A 94 -12.99 -24.27 10.18
N GLU A 95 -12.48 -25.43 9.74
CA GLU A 95 -12.99 -26.74 10.17
C GLU A 95 -12.94 -26.90 11.70
N ARG A 96 -11.82 -26.52 12.34
CA ARG A 96 -11.70 -26.58 13.81
C ARG A 96 -12.72 -25.68 14.48
N ILE A 97 -12.86 -24.44 14.00
CA ILE A 97 -13.82 -23.47 14.52
C ILE A 97 -15.24 -24.01 14.40
N GLN A 98 -15.59 -24.59 13.24
CA GLN A 98 -16.89 -25.22 13.01
C GLN A 98 -17.18 -26.36 14.00
N VAL A 99 -16.21 -27.23 14.26
CA VAL A 99 -16.36 -28.31 15.26
C VAL A 99 -16.61 -27.74 16.66
N HIS A 100 -15.88 -26.69 17.05
CA HIS A 100 -16.07 -26.03 18.33
C HIS A 100 -17.43 -25.34 18.45
N LEU A 101 -17.93 -24.72 17.38
CA LEU A 101 -19.24 -24.07 17.34
C LEU A 101 -20.38 -25.07 17.41
N LYS A 102 -20.29 -26.18 16.65
CA LYS A 102 -21.26 -27.28 16.71
C LYS A 102 -21.37 -27.87 18.12
N ARG A 103 -20.23 -28.09 18.79
CA ARG A 103 -20.20 -28.57 20.19
C ARG A 103 -20.84 -27.61 21.19
N ARG A 104 -20.86 -26.31 20.90
CA ARG A 104 -21.48 -25.28 21.75
C ARG A 104 -22.94 -24.98 21.39
N GLY A 105 -23.53 -25.72 20.44
CA GLY A 105 -24.91 -25.49 19.99
C GLY A 105 -25.08 -24.22 19.14
N LEU A 106 -23.98 -23.66 18.62
CA LEU A 106 -23.95 -22.45 17.78
C LEU A 106 -23.67 -22.80 16.31
N GLY A 107 -24.04 -24.01 15.88
CA GLY A 107 -23.76 -24.52 14.54
C GLY A 107 -24.49 -23.77 13.43
N ASP A 108 -25.62 -23.14 13.74
CA ASP A 108 -26.53 -22.51 12.77
C ASP A 108 -26.15 -21.06 12.41
N TYR A 109 -25.08 -20.53 13.01
CA TYR A 109 -24.59 -19.16 12.79
C TYR A 109 -23.58 -19.02 11.64
N LEU A 110 -23.36 -20.09 10.88
CA LEU A 110 -22.47 -20.20 9.72
C LEU A 110 -23.25 -20.68 8.50
#